data_AF-A0ABD2IXU8-F1
#
_entry.id   AF-A0ABD2IXU8-F1
#
_cell.length_a   1.000
_cell.length_b   1.000
_cell.length_c   1.000
_cell.angle_alpha   90.00
_cell.angle_beta   90.00
_cell.angle_gamma   90.00
#
_symmetry.space_group_name_H-M   'P 1'
#
loop_
_entity.id
_entity.type
_entity.pdbx_description
1 polymer ?
#
loop_
_entity_poly.entity_id
_entity_poly.type
_entity_poly.pdbx_seq_one_letter_code
_entity_poly.pdbx_strand_id
1 'polypeptide(L)' 'MLTTMTPWAGIDPAAVHLRIAFARPDLNALPDGLSMALHASIEAMLNGDPDQRPQAADLLKMPPFCELREMP' A
#
# COMPACT_ATOMS: atom_id res chain seq x y z
N MET A 1 6.74 6.60 -2.34
CA MET A 1 6.66 8.06 -2.14
C MET A 1 6.60 8.43 -0.66
N LEU A 2 5.69 7.83 0.13
CA LEU A 2 5.50 8.17 1.54
C LEU A 2 6.72 7.93 2.44
N THR A 3 7.50 6.87 2.18
CA THR A 3 8.57 6.39 3.07
C THR A 3 9.99 6.68 2.55
N THR A 4 10.13 7.31 1.39
CA THR A 4 11.39 7.45 0.60
C THR A 4 12.09 6.14 0.18
N MET A 5 11.82 5.02 0.86
CA MET A 5 12.33 3.68 0.54
C MET A 5 11.20 2.70 0.18
N THR A 6 11.53 1.63 -0.55
CA THR A 6 10.58 0.53 -0.80
C THR A 6 10.45 -0.36 0.46
N PRO A 7 9.34 -1.13 0.61
CA PRO A 7 9.15 -1.99 1.79
C PRO A 7 10.24 -3.03 2.04
N TRP A 8 11.00 -3.39 1.00
CA TRP A 8 12.08 -4.39 1.06
C TRP A 8 13.45 -3.77 0.79
N ALA A 9 13.61 -2.48 1.06
CA ALA A 9 14.89 -1.82 0.93
C ALA A 9 15.96 -2.52 1.80
N GLY A 10 17.17 -2.67 1.25
CA GLY A 10 18.27 -3.37 1.91
C GLY A 10 18.26 -4.90 1.76
N ILE A 11 17.20 -5.48 1.19
CA ILE A 11 17.19 -6.89 0.79
C ILE A 11 17.92 -7.03 -0.55
N ASP A 12 18.73 -8.09 -0.66
CA ASP A 12 19.37 -8.46 -1.93
C ASP A 12 18.31 -8.60 -3.03
N PRO A 13 18.43 -7.90 -4.18
CA PRO A 13 17.51 -8.02 -5.30
C PRO A 13 17.30 -9.47 -5.77
N ALA A 14 18.32 -10.33 -5.67
CA ALA A 14 18.20 -11.74 -6.02
C ALA A 14 17.29 -12.51 -5.05
N ALA A 15 17.13 -12.07 -3.81
CA ALA A 15 16.34 -12.73 -2.77
C ALA A 15 14.97 -12.06 -2.49
N VAL A 16 14.71 -10.87 -3.04
CA VAL A 16 13.50 -10.09 -2.74
C VAL A 16 12.20 -10.84 -3.05
N HIS A 17 12.20 -11.67 -4.10
CA HIS A 17 11.05 -12.48 -4.50
C HIS A 17 10.62 -13.46 -3.42
N LEU A 18 11.58 -14.05 -2.68
CA LEU A 18 11.28 -14.93 -1.54
C LEU A 18 10.64 -14.13 -0.40
N ARG A 19 11.08 -12.89 -0.14
CA ARG A 19 10.43 -12.08 0.89
C ARG A 19 9.01 -11.67 0.51
N ILE A 20 8.77 -11.28 -0.73
CA ILE A 20 7.43 -10.97 -1.23
C ILE A 20 6.49 -12.18 -1.11
N ALA A 21 7.00 -13.40 -1.35
CA ALA A 21 6.20 -14.62 -1.30
C ALA A 21 5.76 -15.02 0.12
N PHE A 22 6.57 -14.71 1.14
CA PHE A 22 6.37 -15.25 2.50
C PHE A 22 6.14 -14.19 3.58
N ALA A 23 6.28 -12.91 3.27
CA ALA A 23 6.11 -11.83 4.25
C ALA A 23 5.25 -10.70 3.67
N ARG A 24 4.46 -10.07 4.54
CA ARG A 24 3.75 -8.83 4.20
C ARG A 24 4.65 -7.63 4.50
N PRO A 25 4.59 -6.56 3.68
CA PRO A 25 5.19 -5.28 4.02
C PRO A 25 4.79 -4.83 5.42
N ASP A 26 5.75 -4.31 6.20
CA ASP A 26 5.44 -3.71 7.49
C ASP A 26 4.77 -2.35 7.28
N LEU A 27 3.48 -2.27 7.57
CA LEU A 27 2.74 -1.02 7.46
C LEU A 27 3.05 -0.05 8.62
N ASN A 28 3.65 -0.52 9.71
CA ASN A 28 4.11 0.37 10.78
C ASN A 28 5.33 1.22 10.36
N ALA A 29 5.96 0.91 9.23
CA ALA A 29 7.02 1.73 8.65
C ALA A 29 6.46 2.97 7.91
N LEU A 30 5.14 3.11 7.79
CA LEU A 30 4.52 4.31 7.24
C LEU A 30 4.67 5.50 8.22
N PRO A 31 4.81 6.73 7.71
CA PRO A 31 4.91 7.92 8.57
C PRO A 31 3.72 8.10 9.50
N ASP A 32 3.97 8.68 10.67
CA ASP A 32 2.91 9.12 11.57
C ASP A 32 2.04 10.22 10.90
N GLY A 33 0.77 10.28 11.29
CA GLY A 33 -0.16 11.32 10.81
C GLY A 33 -0.84 11.02 9.47
N LEU A 34 -0.60 9.85 8.86
CA LEU A 34 -1.43 9.39 7.75
C LEU A 34 -2.86 9.12 8.22
N SER A 35 -3.83 9.44 7.36
CA SER A 35 -5.23 9.13 7.67
C SER A 35 -5.45 7.61 7.72
N MET A 36 -6.33 7.17 8.62
CA MET A 36 -6.74 5.76 8.70
C MET A 36 -7.32 5.25 7.37
N ALA A 37 -7.99 6.13 6.62
CA ALA A 37 -8.48 5.85 5.28
C ALA A 37 -7.35 5.50 4.29
N LEU A 38 -6.27 6.29 4.28
CA LEU A 38 -5.13 6.01 3.41
C LEU A 38 -4.44 4.71 3.82
N HIS A 39 -4.31 4.46 5.12
CA HIS A 39 -3.74 3.22 5.63
C HIS A 39 -4.53 1.98 5.17
N ALA A 40 -5.85 1.99 5.34
CA ALA A 40 -6.73 0.91 4.89
C ALA A 40 -6.66 0.70 3.37
N SER A 41 -6.58 1.79 2.60
CA SER A 41 -6.40 1.72 1.15
C SER A 41 -5.06 1.09 0.74
N ILE A 42 -3.96 1.43 1.43
CA ILE A 42 -2.65 0.81 1.19
C ILE A 42 -2.68 -0.68 1.52
N GLU A 43 -3.30 -1.06 2.63
CA GLU A 43 -3.45 -2.46 3.04
C GLU A 43 -4.25 -3.27 2.00
N ALA A 44 -5.34 -2.72 1.48
CA ALA A 44 -6.13 -3.36 0.43
C ALA A 44 -5.33 -3.56 -0.86
N MET A 45 -4.54 -2.55 -1.27
CA MET A 45 -3.67 -2.66 -2.45
C MET A 45 -2.57 -3.71 -2.29
N LEU A 46 -2.06 -3.90 -1.06
CA LEU A 46 -0.99 -4.84 -0.74
C LEU A 46 -1.51 -6.24 -0.37
N ASN A 47 -2.79 -6.54 -0.63
CA ASN A 47 -3.32 -7.89 -0.43
C ASN A 47 -2.55 -8.89 -1.32
N GLY A 48 -2.05 -9.95 -0.67
CA GLY A 48 -1.29 -11.02 -1.33
C GLY A 48 -2.17 -11.92 -2.20
N ASP A 49 -3.48 -11.98 -1.91
CA ASP A 49 -4.46 -12.66 -2.75
C ASP A 49 -4.90 -11.73 -3.91
N PRO A 50 -4.59 -12.07 -5.17
CA PRO A 50 -4.92 -11.22 -6.32
C PRO A 50 -6.43 -11.07 -6.53
N ASP A 51 -7.25 -12.06 -6.14
CA ASP A 51 -8.70 -12.02 -6.32
C ASP A 51 -9.37 -11.09 -5.30
N GLN A 52 -8.71 -10.82 -4.18
CA GLN A 52 -9.16 -9.88 -3.16
C GLN A 52 -8.58 -8.47 -3.33
N ARG A 53 -7.63 -8.28 -4.25
CA ARG A 53 -7.03 -6.98 -4.49
C ARG A 53 -8.02 -6.12 -5.28
N PRO A 54 -8.34 -4.90 -4.83
CA PRO A 54 -9.28 -4.05 -5.53
C PRO A 54 -8.74 -3.70 -6.92
N GLN A 55 -9.63 -3.67 -7.91
CA GLN A 55 -9.29 -3.07 -9.19
C GLN A 55 -9.09 -1.56 -9.02
N ALA A 56 -8.35 -0.95 -9.96
CA ALA A 56 -8.10 0.50 -9.91
C ALA A 56 -9.40 1.32 -9.84
N ALA A 57 -10.45 0.91 -10.57
CA ALA A 57 -11.75 1.59 -10.56
C ALA A 57 -12.45 1.53 -9.19
N ASP A 58 -12.25 0.47 -8.42
CA ASP A 58 -12.85 0.32 -7.09
C ASP A 58 -12.03 1.05 -6.03
N LEU A 59 -10.70 1.03 -6.16
CA LEU A 59 -9.82 1.81 -5.31
C LEU A 59 -10.15 3.31 -5.37
N LEU A 60 -10.45 3.85 -6.56
CA LEU A 60 -10.85 5.25 -6.71
C LEU A 60 -12.18 5.61 -6.02
N LYS A 61 -12.99 4.62 -5.63
CA LYS A 61 -14.21 4.80 -4.85
C LYS A 61 -13.95 4.72 -3.34
N MET A 62 -12.76 4.30 -2.92
CA MET A 62 -12.36 4.21 -1.51
C MET A 62 -11.79 5.54 -1.02
N PRO A 63 -12.05 5.92 0.25
CA PRO A 63 -11.32 7.00 0.90
C PRO A 63 -9.81 6.70 0.97
N PRO A 64 -8.92 7.70 0.81
CA PRO A 64 -9.22 9.11 0.58
C PRO A 64 -9.46 9.46 -0.90
N PHE A 65 -9.31 8.52 -1.82
CA PHE A 65 -9.26 8.82 -3.26
C PHE A 65 -10.56 9.38 -3.83
N CYS A 66 -11.71 8.93 -3.31
CA CYS A 66 -13.01 9.46 -3.73
C CYS A 66 -13.33 10.85 -3.16
N GLU A 67 -12.63 11.27 -2.11
CA GLU A 67 -12.80 12.55 -1.42
C GLU A 67 -11.99 13.69 -2.06
N LEU A 68 -11.04 13.36 -2.95
CA LEU A 68 -10.22 14.32 -3.68
C LEU A 68 -10.99 15.17 -4.72
N ARG A 69 -12.32 15.09 -4.75
CA ARG A 69 -13.16 15.75 -5.76
C ARG A 69 -13.43 17.24 -5.52
N GLU A 70 -12.93 17.83 -4.43
CA GLU A 70 -13.06 19.26 -4.18
C GLU A 70 -11.72 19.84 -3.70
N MET A 71 -10.82 20.14 -4.65
CA MET A 71 -9.86 21.23 -4.46
C MET A 71 -10.24 22.35 -5.45
N PRO A 72 -10.51 23.57 -5.00
CA PRO A 72 -10.76 24.72 -5.87
C PRO A 72 -9.55 25.07 -6.75
#